data_AF-A0A970IN77-F1
#
_entry.id   AF-A0A970IN77-F1
#
_cell.length_a   1.000
_cell.length_b   1.000
_cell.length_c   1.000
_cell.angle_alpha   90.00
_cell.angle_beta   90.00
_cell.angle_gamma   90.00
#
_symmetry.space_group_name_H-M   'P 1'
#
loop_
_entity.id
_entity.type
_entity.pdbx_description
1 polymer ?
#
loop_
_entity_poly.entity_id
_entity_poly.type
_entity_poly.pdbx_seq_one_letter_code
_entity_poly.pdbx_strand_id
1 'polypeptide(L)'
;MKEHRYDNKDKIYIRVTAVFHEDGRLVPVSFVTGEGRRIRVDRVLDIRPAASLKAGGMGIRYRCVACDRLIHLFYEEDRWFVEGGEWGPCADDTLS
;
A
#
# COMPACT_ATOMS: atom_id res chain seq x y z
N MET A 1 -22.73 10.63 13.39
CA MET A 1 -21.74 9.91 12.56
C MET A 1 -20.51 10.79 12.49
N LYS A 2 -19.41 10.41 13.15
CA LYS A 2 -18.21 11.26 13.14
C LYS A 2 -17.50 11.05 11.81
N GLU A 3 -17.60 12.05 10.94
CA GLU A 3 -16.75 12.20 9.78
C GLU A 3 -15.32 12.42 10.30
N HIS A 4 -14.58 11.32 10.51
CA HIS A 4 -13.16 11.40 10.87
C HIS A 4 -12.41 11.89 9.64
N ARG A 5 -12.33 13.21 9.59
CA ARG A 5 -11.51 14.08 8.77
C ARG A 5 -10.32 13.34 8.17
N TYR A 6 -10.45 13.12 6.87
CA TYR A 6 -9.52 12.50 5.93
C TYR A 6 -8.26 13.34 5.68
N ASP A 7 -7.68 13.92 6.72
CA ASP A 7 -6.57 14.89 6.63
C ASP A 7 -5.35 14.40 7.41
N ASN A 8 -5.01 13.11 7.27
CA ASN A 8 -3.67 12.69 7.62
C ASN A 8 -2.82 12.81 6.36
N LYS A 9 -2.03 13.90 6.27
CA LYS A 9 -1.17 14.20 5.11
C LYS A 9 -0.18 13.06 4.80
N ASP A 10 0.03 12.16 5.75
CA ASP A 10 0.87 10.97 5.61
C ASP A 10 0.13 9.74 5.07
N LYS A 11 -1.22 9.74 4.98
CA LYS A 11 -1.98 8.65 4.34
C LYS A 11 -2.23 8.97 2.88
N ILE A 12 -1.58 8.24 1.99
CA ILE A 12 -1.85 8.38 0.57
C ILE A 12 -2.65 7.18 0.09
N TYR A 13 -3.93 7.42 -0.21
CA TYR A 13 -4.83 6.39 -0.69
C TYR A 13 -4.52 6.05 -2.15
N ILE A 14 -4.44 4.75 -2.42
CA ILE A 14 -4.05 4.22 -3.72
C ILE A 14 -5.03 3.14 -4.18
N ARG A 15 -5.11 2.94 -5.50
CA ARG A 15 -5.85 1.80 -6.04
C ARG A 15 -4.96 0.57 -5.99
N VAL A 16 -5.47 -0.50 -5.39
CA VAL A 16 -4.77 -1.79 -5.30
C VAL A 16 -5.64 -2.87 -5.93
N THR A 17 -5.03 -3.71 -6.77
CA THR A 17 -5.61 -4.98 -7.17
C THR A 17 -5.10 -6.04 -6.20
N ALA A 18 -6.02 -6.69 -5.50
CA ALA A 18 -5.72 -7.77 -4.56
C ALA A 18 -6.54 -9.01 -4.92
N VAL A 19 -5.98 -10.19 -4.63
CA VAL A 19 -6.67 -11.46 -4.70
C VAL A 19 -7.20 -11.77 -3.32
N PHE A 20 -8.49 -12.12 -3.26
CA PHE A 20 -9.09 -12.65 -2.04
C PHE A 20 -9.11 -14.17 -2.14
N HIS A 21 -8.31 -14.81 -1.30
CA HIS A 21 -8.18 -16.26 -1.27
C HIS A 21 -9.33 -16.90 -0.49
N GLU A 22 -9.60 -18.17 -0.76
CA GLU A 22 -10.63 -18.98 -0.07
C GLU A 22 -10.45 -19.06 1.45
N ASP A 23 -9.20 -18.99 1.93
CA ASP A 23 -8.83 -18.97 3.35
C ASP A 23 -9.11 -17.60 4.03
N GLY A 24 -9.65 -16.62 3.30
CA GLY A 24 -9.92 -15.28 3.80
C GLY A 24 -8.71 -14.35 3.82
N ARG A 25 -7.56 -14.78 3.27
CA ARG A 25 -6.38 -13.93 3.09
C ARG A 25 -6.57 -13.00 1.89
N LEU A 26 -6.40 -11.69 2.13
CA LEU A 26 -6.34 -10.68 1.06
C LEU A 26 -4.87 -10.47 0.67
N VAL A 27 -4.51 -10.61 -0.60
CA VAL A 27 -3.10 -10.52 -1.06
C VAL A 27 -2.97 -9.49 -2.18
N PRO A 28 -2.20 -8.40 -2.01
CA PRO A 28 -2.02 -7.40 -3.05
C PRO A 28 -1.15 -7.94 -4.20
N VAL A 29 -1.58 -7.70 -5.44
CA VAL A 29 -0.90 -8.14 -6.68
C VAL A 29 -0.30 -6.97 -7.44
N SER A 30 -0.94 -5.81 -7.40
CA SER A 30 -0.45 -4.59 -8.05
C SER A 30 -1.13 -3.36 -7.47
N PHE A 31 -0.51 -2.20 -7.61
CA PHE A 31 -1.12 -0.93 -7.22
C PHE A 31 -0.86 0.17 -8.26
N VAL A 32 -1.65 1.24 -8.21
CA VAL A 32 -1.55 2.38 -9.13
C VAL A 32 -1.03 3.58 -8.36
N THR A 33 0.03 4.20 -8.87
CA THR A 33 0.61 5.42 -8.30
C THR A 33 -0.23 6.65 -8.65
N GLY A 34 0.06 7.79 -8.00
CA GLY A 34 -0.61 9.06 -8.30
C GLY A 34 -0.48 9.51 -9.77
N GLU A 35 0.56 9.07 -10.48
CA GLU A 35 0.75 9.32 -11.91
C GLU A 35 -0.03 8.36 -12.82
N GLY A 36 -0.84 7.45 -12.25
CA GLY A 36 -1.62 6.48 -13.01
C GLY A 36 -0.82 5.25 -13.47
N ARG A 37 0.45 5.13 -13.09
CA ARG A 37 1.30 3.99 -13.45
C ARG A 37 0.96 2.78 -12.55
N ARG A 38 0.77 1.62 -13.16
CA ARG A 38 0.51 0.36 -12.46
C ARG A 38 1.83 -0.34 -12.15
N ILE A 39 2.11 -0.52 -10.87
CA ILE A 39 3.27 -1.24 -10.35
C ILE A 39 2.84 -2.63 -9.91
N ARG A 40 3.53 -3.66 -10.39
CA ARG A 40 3.31 -5.05 -9.99
C ARG A 40 4.03 -5.33 -8.68
N VAL A 41 3.35 -6.02 -7.76
CA VAL A 41 3.97 -6.60 -6.56
C VAL A 41 4.65 -7.89 -6.98
N ASP A 42 5.96 -7.96 -6.80
CA ASP A 42 6.76 -9.15 -7.11
C ASP A 42 6.59 -10.21 -6.01
N ARG A 43 6.68 -9.77 -4.75
CA ARG A 43 6.60 -10.66 -3.59
C ARG A 43 5.94 -9.99 -2.40
N VAL A 44 5.16 -10.76 -1.64
CA VAL A 44 4.68 -10.34 -0.31
C VAL A 44 5.52 -11.06 0.74
N LEU A 45 6.24 -10.30 1.55
CA LEU A 45 7.17 -10.80 2.56
C LEU A 45 6.50 -11.09 3.90
N ASP A 46 5.53 -10.26 4.29
CA ASP A 46 4.92 -10.30 5.62
C ASP A 46 3.55 -9.61 5.60
N ILE A 47 2.59 -10.19 6.31
CA ILE A 47 1.22 -9.67 6.45
C ILE A 47 0.83 -9.79 7.91
N ARG A 48 0.57 -8.67 8.58
CA ARG A 48 0.25 -8.68 10.00
C ARG A 48 -0.63 -7.49 10.41
N PRO A 49 -1.44 -7.63 11.47
CA PRO A 49 -2.04 -6.48 12.13
C PRO A 49 -0.92 -5.58 12.68
N ALA A 50 -0.96 -4.30 12.34
CA ALA A 50 0.02 -3.32 12.83
C ALA A 50 -0.58 -1.92 12.83
N ALA A 51 -0.15 -1.11 13.78
CA ALA A 51 -0.40 0.31 13.71
C ALA A 51 0.44 0.95 12.62
N SER A 52 -0.14 1.87 11.85
CA SER A 52 0.62 2.72 10.93
C SER A 52 1.42 3.74 11.74
N LEU A 53 2.74 3.77 11.55
CA LEU A 53 3.67 4.46 12.46
C LEU A 53 3.65 5.98 12.26
N LYS A 54 3.58 6.43 11.01
CA LYS A 54 3.48 7.84 10.63
C LYS A 54 2.03 8.27 10.44
N ALA A 55 1.20 7.38 9.91
CA ALA A 55 -0.15 7.75 9.49
C ALA A 55 -1.21 7.64 10.59
N GLY A 56 -0.94 6.88 11.66
CA GLY A 56 -1.90 6.55 12.72
C GLY A 56 -3.05 5.66 12.21
N GLY A 57 -3.44 4.65 12.97
CA GLY A 57 -4.52 3.72 12.57
C GLY A 57 -4.24 2.29 13.02
N MET A 58 -5.28 1.44 13.02
CA MET A 58 -5.18 -0.01 13.26
C MET A 58 -5.66 -0.72 12.00
N GLY A 59 -4.72 -1.27 11.24
CA GLY A 59 -5.03 -1.99 10.00
C GLY A 59 -4.12 -3.18 9.78
N ILE A 60 -4.24 -3.80 8.61
CA ILE A 60 -3.33 -4.86 8.17
C ILE A 60 -2.21 -4.22 7.36
N ARG A 61 -0.97 -4.46 7.79
CA ARG A 61 0.23 -4.04 7.05
C ARG A 61 0.77 -5.19 6.23
N TYR A 62 1.04 -4.89 4.97
CA TYR A 62 1.65 -5.79 3.99
C TYR A 62 3.03 -5.23 3.66
N ARG A 63 4.07 -6.02 3.94
CA ARG A 63 5.42 -5.75 3.43
C ARG A 63 5.56 -6.46 2.10
N CYS A 64 5.77 -5.69 1.05
CA CYS A 64 5.84 -6.16 -0.32
C CYS A 64 7.14 -5.72 -0.97
N VAL A 65 7.60 -6.47 -1.96
CA VAL A 65 8.65 -6.05 -2.89
C VAL A 65 7.99 -5.68 -4.21
N ALA A 66 8.28 -4.49 -4.71
CA ALA A 66 7.88 -4.04 -6.03
C ALA A 66 8.97 -3.14 -6.61
N CYS A 67 9.28 -3.29 -7.90
CA CYS A 67 10.43 -2.61 -8.52
C CYS A 67 11.74 -2.78 -7.73
N ASP A 68 12.02 -3.99 -7.23
CA ASP A 68 13.18 -4.31 -6.38
C ASP A 68 13.28 -3.49 -5.07
N ARG A 69 12.19 -2.86 -4.65
CA ARG A 69 12.12 -2.05 -3.42
C ARG A 69 11.10 -2.60 -2.46
N LEU A 70 11.41 -2.47 -1.17
CA LEU A 70 10.47 -2.76 -0.09
C LEU A 70 9.42 -1.63 -0.01
N ILE A 71 8.15 -2.02 0.04
CA ILE A 71 7.01 -1.12 0.14
C ILE A 71 6.08 -1.63 1.24
N HIS A 72 5.55 -0.72 2.05
CA HIS A 72 4.52 -1.00 3.04
C HIS A 72 3.15 -0.54 2.54
N LEU A 73 2.28 -1.51 2.24
CA LEU A 73 0.87 -1.24 1.96
C LEU A 73 0.07 -1.46 3.25
N PHE A 74 -0.91 -0.61 3.48
CA PHE A 74 -1.81 -0.70 4.62
C PHE A 74 -3.25 -0.81 4.13
N TYR A 75 -4.02 -1.69 4.78
CA TYR A 75 -5.45 -1.87 4.54
C TYR A 75 -6.22 -1.59 5.83
N GLU A 76 -7.10 -0.59 5.79
CA GLU A 76 -7.91 -0.10 6.90
C GLU A 76 -9.25 0.41 6.37
N GLU A 77 -10.37 0.07 7.03
CA GLU A 77 -11.73 0.52 6.66
C GLU A 77 -12.00 0.38 5.15
N ASP A 78 -11.75 -0.82 4.62
CA ASP A 78 -11.96 -1.18 3.21
C ASP A 78 -11.12 -0.39 2.19
N ARG A 79 -10.08 0.32 2.64
CA ARG A 79 -9.28 1.22 1.82
C ARG A 79 -7.79 0.92 1.95
N TRP A 80 -7.10 1.06 0.81
CA TRP A 80 -5.66 0.87 0.73
C TRP A 80 -4.94 2.21 0.76
N PHE A 81 -3.87 2.27 1.55
CA PHE A 81 -3.00 3.42 1.61
C PHE A 81 -1.54 3.03 1.81
N VAL A 82 -0.66 3.99 1.52
CA VAL A 82 0.77 3.96 1.82
C VAL A 82 1.12 5.17 2.66
N GLU A 83 2.24 5.08 3.38
CA GLU A 83 2.77 6.20 4.17
C GLU A 83 3.46 7.24 3.27
N GLY A 84 3.35 8.50 3.68
CA GLY A 84 3.87 9.66 2.95
C GLY A 84 5.38 9.59 2.78
N GLY A 85 5.83 9.71 1.53
CA GLY A 85 7.26 9.73 1.18
C GLY A 85 7.91 8.35 1.05
N GLU A 86 7.15 7.25 1.07
CA GLU A 86 7.72 5.90 0.96
C GLU A 86 7.85 5.38 -0.49
N TRP A 87 7.23 6.04 -1.47
CA TRP A 87 7.41 5.69 -2.88
C TRP A 87 8.15 6.78 -3.66
N GLY A 88 9.11 6.36 -4.48
CA GLY A 88 9.80 7.17 -5.48
C GLY A 88 9.78 6.47 -6.84
N PRO A 89 10.27 7.10 -7.93
CA PRO A 89 10.27 6.50 -9.27
C PRO A 89 11.01 5.16 -9.24
N CYS A 90 10.42 4.11 -9.83
CA CYS A 90 11.10 2.84 -10.01
C CYS A 90 12.41 3.09 -10.76
N ALA A 91 13.53 2.52 -10.29
CA ALA A 91 14.87 2.82 -10.83
C ALA A 91 15.00 2.56 -12.34
N ASP A 92 14.17 1.67 -12.88
CA ASP A 92 14.08 1.35 -14.31
C ASP A 92 13.62 2.55 -15.18
N ASP A 93 12.94 3.55 -14.60
CA ASP A 93 12.46 4.74 -15.32
C ASP A 93 13.58 5.78 -15.58
N THR A 94 14.79 5.57 -15.04
CA THR A 94 15.95 6.49 -15.21
C THR A 94 16.83 6.08 -16.40
N LEU A 95 16.54 4.97 -17.07
CA LEU A 95 17.20 4.57 -18.31
C LEU A 95 16.31 4.95 -19.51
N SER A 96 16.37 6.22 -19.88
CA SER A 96 15.91 6.70 -21.19
C SER A 96 16.96 7.60 -21.82
#